data_AF-A0A9Q1JD66-F1
#
_entry.id   AF-A0A9Q1JD66-F1
#
_cell.length_a   1.000
_cell.length_b   1.000
_cell.length_c   1.000
_cell.angle_alpha   90.00
_cell.angle_beta   90.00
_cell.angle_gamma   90.00
#
_symmetry.space_group_name_H-M   'P 1'
#
loop_
_entity.id
_entity.type
_entity.pdbx_description
1 polymer ?
#
loop_
_entity_poly.entity_id
_entity_poly.type
_entity_poly.pdbx_seq_one_letter_code
_entity_poly.pdbx_strand_id
1 'polypeptide(L)'
;MRFNYHTCILITLWINMAQLVGQEDKEKTTALKDLLSRIDLDELMKKDEPPLSFPKTLEEFEYAFNDQGQLRHIKTGEPFVFNYREDLHRWNQKRYEALGEIITRHVYELLETECNMTKEILPVDATEDEPKSFIYLSDDALTNPDKLLVLIQGSGVVRAGQWARRLIINEDMNSGSQIPFINRAVEVGVDRGLWLLENGVELSWGCIWHPFFNHLTCR
;
A
#
# COMPACT_ATOMS: atom_id res chain seq x y z
N MET A 1 -58.62 60.50 -10.57
CA MET A 1 -57.77 59.50 -11.24
C MET A 1 -58.66 58.38 -11.77
N ARG A 2 -58.81 58.24 -13.09
CA ARG A 2 -59.55 57.11 -13.69
C ARG A 2 -58.56 55.96 -13.86
N PHE A 3 -58.64 54.93 -13.03
CA PHE A 3 -57.89 53.69 -13.22
C PHE A 3 -58.44 52.98 -14.47
N ASN A 4 -57.57 52.75 -15.46
CA ASN A 4 -57.94 52.13 -16.73
C ASN A 4 -58.09 50.61 -16.53
N TYR A 5 -59.33 50.14 -16.44
CA TYR A 5 -59.70 48.76 -16.11
C TYR A 5 -59.08 47.73 -17.07
N HIS A 6 -58.88 48.10 -18.34
CA HIS A 6 -58.25 47.24 -19.35
C HIS A 6 -56.77 46.98 -19.08
N THR A 7 -56.05 47.97 -18.55
CA THR A 7 -54.63 47.84 -18.21
C THR A 7 -54.45 46.88 -17.03
N CYS A 8 -55.34 46.91 -16.04
CA CYS A 8 -55.31 45.97 -14.92
C CYS A 8 -55.54 44.52 -15.35
N ILE A 9 -56.47 44.25 -16.28
CA ILE A 9 -56.78 42.89 -16.75
C ILE A 9 -55.61 42.29 -17.54
N LEU A 10 -54.91 43.08 -18.35
CA LEU A 10 -53.75 42.60 -19.10
C LEU A 10 -52.56 42.27 -18.18
N ILE A 11 -52.35 43.06 -17.12
CA ILE A 11 -51.30 42.81 -16.12
C ILE A 11 -51.57 41.53 -15.33
N THR A 12 -52.82 41.29 -14.90
CA THR A 12 -53.15 40.05 -14.18
C THR A 12 -53.02 38.80 -15.05
N LEU A 13 -53.37 38.87 -16.34
CA LEU A 13 -53.13 37.76 -17.27
C LEU A 13 -51.64 37.50 -17.50
N TRP A 14 -50.83 38.56 -17.66
CA TRP A 14 -49.38 38.42 -17.78
C TRP A 14 -48.73 37.80 -16.54
N ILE A 15 -49.15 38.21 -15.34
CA ILE A 15 -48.65 37.63 -14.08
C ILE A 15 -49.03 36.15 -13.99
N ASN A 16 -50.27 35.77 -14.29
CA ASN A 16 -50.69 34.36 -14.27
C ASN A 16 -49.93 33.51 -15.29
N MET A 17 -49.73 34.01 -16.52
CA MET A 17 -48.95 33.30 -17.54
C MET A 17 -47.47 33.17 -17.14
N ALA A 18 -46.88 34.22 -16.55
CA ALA A 18 -45.51 34.17 -16.02
C ALA A 18 -45.38 33.21 -14.82
N GLN A 19 -46.41 33.15 -13.96
CA GLN A 19 -46.47 32.19 -12.84
C GLN A 19 -46.63 30.75 -13.33
N LEU A 20 -47.44 30.50 -14.37
CA LEU A 20 -47.62 29.19 -14.99
C LEU A 20 -46.32 28.68 -15.61
N VAL A 21 -45.62 29.52 -16.39
CA VAL A 21 -44.30 29.17 -16.97
C VAL A 21 -43.28 28.88 -15.86
N GLY A 22 -43.24 29.72 -14.82
CA GLY A 22 -42.35 29.52 -13.68
C GLY A 22 -42.67 28.26 -12.85
N GLN A 23 -43.94 27.85 -12.76
CA GLN A 23 -44.33 26.59 -12.13
C GLN A 23 -43.93 25.38 -12.96
N GLU A 24 -44.13 25.42 -14.28
CA GLU A 24 -43.76 24.33 -15.17
C GLU A 24 -42.24 24.09 -15.16
N ASP A 25 -41.44 25.16 -15.17
CA ASP A 25 -39.98 25.07 -15.07
C ASP A 25 -39.52 24.56 -13.69
N LYS A 26 -40.22 24.96 -12.62
CA LYS A 26 -39.95 24.47 -11.26
C LYS A 26 -40.30 22.98 -11.12
N GLU A 27 -41.38 22.52 -11.75
CA GLU A 27 -41.77 21.12 -11.78
C GLU A 27 -40.78 20.27 -12.59
N LYS A 28 -40.36 20.74 -13.77
CA LYS A 28 -39.34 20.07 -14.60
C LYS A 28 -38.00 19.95 -13.87
N THR A 29 -37.55 21.00 -13.21
CA THR A 29 -36.29 20.98 -12.43
C THR A 29 -36.38 20.09 -11.19
N THR A 30 -37.56 20.01 -10.56
CA THR A 30 -37.79 19.11 -9.42
C THR A 30 -37.83 17.65 -9.86
N ALA A 31 -38.50 17.35 -10.98
CA ALA A 31 -38.54 16.02 -11.58
C ALA A 31 -37.14 15.57 -12.03
N LEU A 32 -36.35 16.46 -12.62
CA LEU A 32 -34.97 16.16 -13.00
C LEU A 32 -34.09 15.88 -11.78
N LYS A 33 -34.22 16.67 -10.70
CA LYS A 33 -33.48 16.43 -9.44
C LYS A 33 -33.90 15.12 -8.77
N ASP A 34 -35.19 14.79 -8.79
CA ASP A 34 -35.71 13.52 -8.28
C ASP A 34 -35.18 12.33 -9.09
N LEU A 35 -35.20 12.41 -10.42
CA LEU A 35 -34.60 11.39 -11.29
C LEU A 35 -33.10 11.21 -11.06
N LEU A 36 -32.35 12.30 -10.91
CA LEU A 36 -30.91 12.23 -10.62
C LEU A 36 -30.61 11.67 -9.22
N SER A 37 -31.45 11.95 -8.22
CA SER A 37 -31.29 11.38 -6.87
C SER A 37 -31.57 9.88 -6.78
N ARG A 38 -32.28 9.32 -7.78
CA ARG A 38 -32.55 7.89 -7.91
C ARG A 38 -31.44 7.14 -8.64
N ILE A 39 -30.53 7.86 -9.28
CA ILE A 39 -29.33 7.28 -9.88
C ILE A 39 -28.30 7.16 -8.77
N ASP A 40 -27.98 5.93 -8.39
CA ASP A 40 -26.86 5.66 -7.50
C ASP A 40 -25.55 5.90 -8.29
N LEU A 41 -25.02 7.12 -8.18
CA LEU A 41 -23.76 7.49 -8.83
C LEU A 41 -22.60 6.59 -8.35
N ASP A 42 -22.63 6.10 -7.11
CA ASP A 42 -21.60 5.19 -6.60
C ASP A 42 -21.70 3.82 -7.27
N GLU A 43 -22.91 3.36 -7.62
CA GLU A 43 -23.13 2.12 -8.37
C GLU A 43 -22.72 2.24 -9.85
N LEU A 44 -22.91 3.42 -10.45
CA LEU A 44 -22.44 3.75 -11.80
C LEU A 44 -20.91 3.86 -11.86
N MET A 45 -20.29 4.53 -10.89
CA MET A 45 -18.83 4.65 -10.80
C MET A 45 -18.13 3.30 -10.56
N LYS A 46 -18.77 2.37 -9.83
CA LYS A 46 -18.25 1.00 -9.66
C LYS A 46 -18.17 0.20 -10.95
N LYS A 47 -18.99 0.50 -11.98
CA LYS A 47 -18.98 -0.23 -13.26
C LYS A 47 -17.82 0.17 -14.18
N ASP A 48 -17.28 1.36 -14.02
CA ASP A 48 -16.20 1.89 -14.86
C ASP A 48 -14.82 1.81 -14.17
N GLU A 49 -14.74 1.24 -12.96
CA GLU A 49 -13.44 1.02 -12.30
C GLU A 49 -12.59 0.00 -13.10
N PRO A 50 -11.32 0.33 -13.40
CA PRO A 50 -10.40 -0.62 -14.04
C PRO A 50 -10.21 -1.89 -13.18
N PRO A 51 -9.92 -3.03 -13.81
CA PRO A 51 -9.69 -4.27 -13.08
C PRO A 51 -8.52 -4.11 -12.11
N LEU A 52 -8.67 -4.67 -10.91
CA LEU A 52 -7.62 -4.76 -9.89
C LEU A 52 -6.69 -5.95 -10.18
N SER A 53 -6.28 -6.09 -11.44
CA SER A 53 -5.26 -7.05 -11.85
C SER A 53 -4.00 -6.27 -12.14
N PHE A 54 -2.94 -6.58 -11.41
CA PHE A 54 -1.64 -5.93 -11.54
C PHE A 54 -0.60 -6.95 -11.97
N PRO A 55 0.48 -6.50 -12.63
CA PRO A 55 1.56 -7.40 -13.01
C PRO A 55 2.21 -8.12 -11.83
N LYS A 56 2.99 -9.17 -12.10
CA LYS A 56 3.59 -10.01 -11.05
C LYS A 56 5.10 -9.93 -10.97
N THR A 57 5.76 -9.25 -11.90
CA THR A 57 7.21 -9.02 -11.86
C THR A 57 7.53 -7.54 -12.05
N LEU A 58 8.76 -7.14 -11.70
CA LEU A 58 9.23 -5.76 -11.87
C LEU A 58 9.23 -5.37 -13.35
N GLU A 59 9.64 -6.29 -14.22
CA GLU A 59 9.73 -6.09 -15.67
C GLU A 59 8.35 -5.84 -16.29
N GLU A 60 7.34 -6.62 -15.91
CA GLU A 60 5.97 -6.41 -16.36
C GLU A 60 5.35 -5.12 -15.79
N PHE A 61 5.82 -4.67 -14.61
CA PHE A 61 5.51 -3.35 -14.07
C PHE A 61 6.24 -2.21 -14.80
N GLU A 62 7.17 -2.54 -15.70
CA GLU A 62 8.09 -1.63 -16.41
C GLU A 62 9.09 -0.92 -15.48
N TYR A 63 9.45 -1.52 -14.34
CA TYR A 63 10.47 -0.99 -13.43
C TYR A 63 11.63 -1.97 -13.23
N ALA A 64 12.79 -1.45 -12.83
CA ALA A 64 13.91 -2.23 -12.36
C ALA A 64 14.69 -1.41 -11.30
N PHE A 65 15.48 -2.09 -10.49
CA PHE A 65 16.49 -1.42 -9.66
C PHE A 65 17.71 -1.11 -10.53
N ASN A 66 18.19 0.13 -10.51
CA ASN A 66 19.43 0.54 -11.18
C ASN A 66 20.66 0.20 -10.33
N ASP A 67 21.86 0.50 -10.85
CA ASP A 67 23.14 0.26 -10.17
C ASP A 67 23.28 0.98 -8.81
N GLN A 68 22.48 2.04 -8.59
CA GLN A 68 22.42 2.76 -7.32
C GLN A 68 21.37 2.18 -6.35
N GLY A 69 20.72 1.06 -6.71
CA GLY A 69 19.67 0.43 -5.93
C GLY A 69 18.34 1.19 -5.94
N GLN A 70 18.11 2.09 -6.89
CA GLN A 70 16.91 2.91 -6.98
C GLN A 70 15.90 2.28 -7.95
N LEU A 71 14.62 2.22 -7.55
CA LEU A 71 13.55 1.75 -8.42
C LEU A 71 13.24 2.79 -9.51
N ARG A 72 13.44 2.43 -10.78
CA ARG A 72 13.25 3.32 -11.93
C ARG A 72 12.50 2.64 -13.06
N HIS A 73 11.71 3.41 -13.80
CA HIS A 73 11.04 2.92 -14.98
C HIS A 73 12.07 2.55 -16.06
N ILE A 74 11.98 1.34 -16.62
CA ILE A 74 13.01 0.75 -17.50
C ILE A 74 13.29 1.63 -18.73
N LYS A 75 12.24 2.20 -19.34
CA LYS A 75 12.37 3.00 -20.57
C LYS A 75 12.73 4.48 -20.34
N THR A 76 12.15 5.11 -19.32
CA THR A 76 12.22 6.56 -19.12
C THR A 76 13.20 6.96 -18.02
N GLY A 77 13.54 6.04 -17.11
CA GLY A 77 14.34 6.33 -15.92
C GLY A 77 13.59 7.12 -14.84
N GLU A 78 12.28 7.33 -14.98
CA GLU A 78 11.48 8.10 -14.02
C GLU A 78 11.21 7.29 -12.72
N PRO A 79 11.04 7.96 -11.57
CA PRO A 79 10.67 7.31 -10.32
C PRO A 79 9.21 6.84 -10.32
N PHE A 80 8.87 5.98 -9.36
CA PHE A 80 7.51 5.51 -9.20
C PHE A 80 6.55 6.64 -8.77
N VAL A 81 5.44 6.80 -9.51
CA VAL A 81 4.36 7.74 -9.18
C VAL A 81 3.19 7.00 -8.54
N PHE A 82 2.84 7.36 -7.30
CA PHE A 82 1.71 6.77 -6.58
C PHE A 82 0.35 7.19 -7.16
N ASN A 83 0.13 8.50 -7.35
CA ASN A 83 -1.09 9.04 -7.95
C ASN A 83 -1.03 8.91 -9.48
N TYR A 84 -0.96 7.67 -9.97
CA TYR A 84 -0.89 7.38 -11.40
C TYR A 84 -2.19 7.74 -12.12
N ARG A 85 -3.32 7.59 -11.44
CA ARG A 85 -4.65 8.03 -11.91
C ARG A 85 -5.28 8.94 -10.87
N GLU A 86 -5.48 10.21 -11.20
CA GLU A 86 -5.87 11.25 -10.23
C GLU A 86 -7.13 10.88 -9.43
N ASP A 87 -8.16 10.38 -10.10
CA ASP A 87 -9.47 10.10 -9.46
C ASP A 87 -9.64 8.66 -8.93
N LEU A 88 -8.62 7.80 -9.08
CA LEU A 88 -8.73 6.38 -8.73
C LEU A 88 -7.83 6.00 -7.56
N HIS A 89 -8.09 6.60 -6.40
CA HIS A 89 -7.34 6.34 -5.16
C HIS A 89 -7.28 4.87 -4.78
N ARG A 90 -8.41 4.15 -4.85
CA ARG A 90 -8.49 2.72 -4.53
C ARG A 90 -7.60 1.89 -5.47
N TRP A 91 -7.60 2.22 -6.75
CA TRP A 91 -6.78 1.52 -7.73
C TRP A 91 -5.29 1.83 -7.54
N ASN A 92 -4.91 3.09 -7.32
CA ASN A 92 -3.53 3.49 -7.06
C ASN A 92 -2.97 2.80 -5.80
N GLN A 93 -3.79 2.72 -4.74
CA GLN A 93 -3.44 2.00 -3.52
C GLN A 93 -3.18 0.52 -3.81
N LYS A 94 -4.05 -0.14 -4.59
CA LYS A 94 -3.86 -1.55 -4.95
C LYS A 94 -2.66 -1.78 -5.87
N ARG A 95 -2.36 -0.84 -6.77
CA ARG A 95 -1.13 -0.85 -7.58
C ARG A 95 0.12 -0.79 -6.72
N TYR A 96 0.12 0.11 -5.74
CA TYR A 96 1.22 0.27 -4.79
C TYR A 96 1.41 -0.97 -3.91
N GLU A 97 0.31 -1.59 -3.45
CA GLU A 97 0.35 -2.86 -2.73
C GLU A 97 0.96 -3.97 -3.58
N ALA A 98 0.51 -4.12 -4.83
CA ALA A 98 1.02 -5.13 -5.76
C ALA A 98 2.53 -4.97 -6.03
N LEU A 99 2.99 -3.74 -6.29
CA LEU A 99 4.41 -3.45 -6.43
C LEU A 99 5.19 -3.81 -5.15
N GLY A 100 4.62 -3.50 -3.99
CA GLY A 100 5.22 -3.85 -2.71
C GLY A 100 5.44 -5.34 -2.49
N GLU A 101 4.52 -6.20 -2.94
CA GLU A 101 4.67 -7.66 -2.88
C GLU A 101 5.74 -8.19 -3.84
N ILE A 102 5.93 -7.52 -4.98
CA ILE A 102 7.04 -7.82 -5.90
C ILE A 102 8.37 -7.46 -5.23
N ILE A 103 8.47 -6.28 -4.65
CA ILE A 103 9.68 -5.82 -3.94
C ILE A 103 10.02 -6.75 -2.78
N THR A 104 9.02 -7.21 -2.01
CA THR A 104 9.25 -8.19 -0.94
C THR A 104 9.94 -9.45 -1.45
N ARG A 105 9.49 -10.01 -2.57
CA ARG A 105 10.12 -11.19 -3.17
C ARG A 105 11.53 -10.89 -3.65
N HIS A 106 11.73 -9.73 -4.26
CA HIS A 106 13.07 -9.31 -4.69
C HIS A 106 14.04 -9.18 -3.50
N VAL A 107 13.60 -8.61 -2.37
CA VAL A 107 14.42 -8.55 -1.15
C VAL A 107 14.77 -9.94 -0.64
N TYR A 108 13.85 -10.91 -0.69
CA TYR A 108 14.15 -12.30 -0.33
C TYR A 108 15.20 -12.92 -1.25
N GLU A 109 15.09 -12.70 -2.55
CA GLU A 109 16.10 -13.15 -3.52
C GLU A 109 17.48 -12.56 -3.19
N LEU A 110 17.57 -11.27 -2.84
CA LEU A 110 18.83 -10.63 -2.44
C LEU A 110 19.38 -11.20 -1.13
N LEU A 111 18.52 -11.52 -0.15
CA LEU A 111 18.94 -12.15 1.09
C LEU A 111 19.56 -13.53 0.84
N GLU A 112 18.95 -14.33 -0.03
CA GLU A 112 19.43 -15.67 -0.36
C GLU A 112 20.70 -15.62 -1.22
N THR A 113 20.75 -14.74 -2.23
CA THR A 113 21.80 -14.73 -3.25
C THR A 113 22.99 -13.83 -2.94
N GLU A 114 22.75 -12.62 -2.41
CA GLU A 114 23.83 -11.66 -2.12
C GLU A 114 24.28 -11.71 -0.66
N CYS A 115 23.35 -11.92 0.27
CA CYS A 115 23.67 -12.02 1.69
C CYS A 115 23.98 -13.45 2.15
N ASN A 116 23.80 -14.45 1.28
CA ASN A 116 24.03 -15.87 1.55
C ASN A 116 23.29 -16.35 2.83
N MET A 117 22.04 -15.92 2.97
CA MET A 117 21.16 -16.29 4.08
C MET A 117 20.27 -17.46 3.68
N THR A 118 20.09 -18.41 4.59
CA THR A 118 19.18 -19.55 4.42
C THR A 118 17.83 -19.25 5.05
N LYS A 119 16.76 -19.51 4.30
CA LYS A 119 15.38 -19.42 4.79
C LYS A 119 15.00 -20.69 5.54
N GLU A 120 14.69 -20.57 6.82
CA GLU A 120 14.21 -21.69 7.65
C GLU A 120 12.75 -21.50 8.05
N ILE A 121 11.94 -22.55 7.92
CA ILE A 121 10.51 -22.55 8.26
C ILE A 121 10.34 -22.94 9.73
N LEU A 122 9.50 -22.19 10.44
CA LEU A 122 9.18 -22.41 11.84
C LEU A 122 7.66 -22.63 12.05
N PRO A 123 7.25 -23.48 13.01
CA PRO A 123 8.11 -24.41 13.75
C PRO A 123 8.60 -25.56 12.86
N VAL A 124 9.75 -26.15 13.20
CA VAL A 124 10.45 -27.16 12.37
C VAL A 124 9.65 -28.46 12.27
N ASP A 125 8.82 -28.74 13.27
CA ASP A 125 7.94 -29.90 13.39
C ASP A 125 6.49 -29.63 12.95
N ALA A 126 6.23 -28.49 12.30
CA ALA A 126 4.89 -28.10 11.88
C ALA A 126 4.28 -29.08 10.86
N THR A 127 3.11 -29.61 11.20
CA THR A 127 2.23 -30.36 10.29
C THR A 127 1.65 -29.46 9.18
N GLU A 128 1.01 -30.01 8.15
CA GLU A 128 0.48 -29.21 7.03
C GLU A 128 -0.54 -28.15 7.45
N ASP A 129 -1.36 -28.47 8.46
CA ASP A 129 -2.45 -27.61 8.92
C ASP A 129 -2.02 -26.59 10.00
N GLU A 130 -0.76 -26.67 10.45
CA GLU A 130 -0.26 -25.77 11.49
C GLU A 130 0.25 -24.44 10.91
N PRO A 131 0.06 -23.32 11.63
CA PRO A 131 0.61 -22.03 11.23
C PRO A 131 2.13 -22.10 11.11
N LYS A 132 2.64 -21.69 9.95
CA LYS A 132 4.08 -21.61 9.66
C LYS A 132 4.49 -20.17 9.44
N SER A 133 5.69 -19.86 9.90
CA SER A 133 6.42 -18.64 9.55
C SER A 133 7.82 -19.02 9.11
N PHE A 134 8.69 -18.04 8.88
CA PHE A 134 10.07 -18.31 8.55
C PHE A 134 10.99 -17.23 9.09
N ILE A 135 12.26 -17.57 9.06
CA ILE A 135 13.36 -16.71 9.41
C ILE A 135 14.43 -16.80 8.32
N TYR A 136 15.29 -15.80 8.25
CA TYR A 136 16.56 -15.94 7.55
C TYR A 136 17.68 -16.04 8.55
N LEU A 137 18.59 -16.99 8.32
CA LEU A 137 19.79 -17.18 9.11
C LEU A 137 21.00 -17.42 8.24
N SER A 138 22.15 -16.94 8.69
CA SER A 138 23.43 -17.26 8.06
C SER A 138 23.93 -18.65 8.50
N ASP A 139 24.78 -19.28 7.68
CA ASP A 139 25.15 -20.70 7.81
C ASP A 139 25.72 -21.12 9.18
N ASP A 140 26.40 -20.23 9.87
CA ASP A 140 27.01 -20.46 11.19
C ASP A 140 26.22 -19.85 12.34
N ALA A 141 24.96 -19.44 12.13
CA ALA A 141 24.17 -18.75 13.15
C ALA A 141 23.92 -19.56 14.42
N LEU A 142 24.03 -20.88 14.34
CA LEU A 142 23.88 -21.81 15.45
C LEU A 142 25.20 -22.38 15.96
N THR A 143 26.30 -22.20 15.23
CA THR A 143 27.61 -22.80 15.55
C THR A 143 28.63 -21.76 16.01
N ASN A 144 28.40 -20.49 15.71
CA ASN A 144 29.30 -19.41 16.09
C ASN A 144 29.20 -19.08 17.60
N PRO A 145 30.31 -19.19 18.37
CA PRO A 145 30.29 -18.92 19.81
C PRO A 145 30.45 -17.43 20.18
N ASP A 146 30.76 -16.54 19.23
CA ASP A 146 31.21 -15.18 19.55
C ASP A 146 30.06 -14.17 19.67
N LYS A 147 29.39 -13.84 18.55
CA LYS A 147 28.42 -12.73 18.50
C LYS A 147 27.24 -13.05 17.60
N LEU A 148 26.03 -12.79 18.12
CA LEU A 148 24.75 -12.93 17.43
C LEU A 148 24.16 -11.54 17.14
N LEU A 149 23.77 -11.26 15.90
CA LEU A 149 23.02 -10.06 15.53
C LEU A 149 21.57 -10.43 15.24
N VAL A 150 20.60 -9.81 15.88
CA VAL A 150 19.20 -10.10 15.60
C VAL A 150 18.55 -8.85 15.03
N LEU A 151 18.01 -8.93 13.80
CA LEU A 151 17.28 -7.85 13.17
C LEU A 151 15.80 -8.21 13.12
N ILE A 152 14.99 -7.37 13.77
CA ILE A 152 13.55 -7.55 13.87
C ILE A 152 12.89 -6.33 13.25
N GLN A 153 12.11 -6.53 12.20
CA GLN A 153 11.31 -5.46 11.61
C GLN A 153 10.08 -5.15 12.46
N GLY A 154 9.50 -3.97 12.22
CA GLY A 154 8.23 -3.57 12.83
C GLY A 154 7.04 -4.40 12.34
N SER A 155 5.89 -4.21 12.98
CA SER A 155 4.63 -4.86 12.62
C SER A 155 3.98 -4.25 11.36
N GLY A 156 3.03 -4.97 10.77
CA GLY A 156 2.20 -4.49 9.66
C GLY A 156 2.62 -5.02 8.28
N VAL A 157 2.78 -4.11 7.31
CA VAL A 157 3.06 -4.46 5.89
C VAL A 157 4.54 -4.71 5.59
N VAL A 158 5.41 -4.51 6.57
CA VAL A 158 6.85 -4.76 6.44
C VAL A 158 7.12 -6.25 6.65
N ARG A 159 8.09 -6.77 5.93
CA ARG A 159 8.47 -8.19 5.90
C ARG A 159 9.94 -8.34 6.24
N ALA A 160 10.40 -9.58 6.45
CA ALA A 160 11.80 -9.83 6.77
C ALA A 160 12.70 -9.20 5.70
N GLY A 161 13.85 -8.65 6.10
CA GLY A 161 14.74 -7.93 5.19
C GLY A 161 14.38 -6.48 4.91
N GLN A 162 13.22 -5.97 5.35
CA GLN A 162 12.76 -4.61 5.04
C GLN A 162 12.60 -3.75 6.29
N TRP A 163 12.91 -2.46 6.17
CA TRP A 163 12.56 -1.43 7.15
C TRP A 163 11.31 -0.66 6.73
N ALA A 164 11.25 -0.25 5.46
CA ALA A 164 10.13 0.50 4.94
C ALA A 164 10.02 0.37 3.42
N ARG A 165 8.92 -0.23 2.96
CA ARG A 165 8.54 -0.29 1.54
C ARG A 165 8.57 1.09 0.85
N ARG A 166 8.14 2.13 1.57
CA ARG A 166 8.12 3.51 1.05
C ARG A 166 9.53 4.01 0.72
N LEU A 167 10.54 3.67 1.54
CA LEU A 167 11.91 4.07 1.29
C LEU A 167 12.48 3.30 0.09
N ILE A 168 12.25 1.98 0.02
CA ILE A 168 12.69 1.17 -1.13
C ILE A 168 12.15 1.71 -2.47
N ILE A 169 10.87 2.14 -2.49
CA ILE A 169 10.22 2.62 -3.71
C ILE A 169 10.69 4.04 -4.11
N ASN A 170 10.89 4.94 -3.14
CA ASN A 170 11.10 6.37 -3.44
C ASN A 170 12.57 6.81 -3.34
N GLU A 171 13.38 6.10 -2.57
CA GLU A 171 14.80 6.40 -2.33
C GLU A 171 15.65 5.31 -2.99
N ASP A 172 15.90 4.21 -2.28
CA ASP A 172 16.70 3.07 -2.74
C ASP A 172 16.58 1.83 -1.83
N MET A 173 17.12 0.71 -2.29
CA MET A 173 17.18 -0.55 -1.56
C MET A 173 17.93 -0.41 -0.22
N ASN A 174 18.98 0.39 -0.16
CA ASN A 174 19.83 0.49 1.03
C ASN A 174 19.12 1.18 2.20
N SER A 175 18.47 2.31 1.93
CA SER A 175 17.70 3.08 2.92
C SER A 175 16.48 2.30 3.45
N GLY A 176 15.86 1.49 2.59
CA GLY A 176 14.62 0.79 2.91
C GLY A 176 14.75 -0.65 3.38
N SER A 177 15.93 -1.25 3.32
CA SER A 177 16.16 -2.67 3.66
C SER A 177 17.17 -2.88 4.79
N GLN A 178 17.18 -4.11 5.30
CA GLN A 178 18.13 -4.58 6.31
C GLN A 178 19.50 -4.91 5.70
N ILE A 179 19.59 -5.09 4.38
CA ILE A 179 20.76 -5.60 3.65
C ILE A 179 22.06 -4.84 4.00
N PRO A 180 22.10 -3.49 4.07
CA PRO A 180 23.35 -2.80 4.44
C PRO A 180 23.86 -3.14 5.84
N PHE A 181 22.96 -3.45 6.77
CA PHE A 181 23.33 -3.86 8.13
C PHE A 181 23.89 -5.29 8.14
N ILE A 182 23.36 -6.17 7.30
CA ILE A 182 23.86 -7.53 7.10
C ILE A 182 25.27 -7.47 6.52
N ASN A 183 25.45 -6.74 5.42
CA ASN A 183 26.74 -6.56 4.77
C ASN A 183 27.76 -5.98 5.74
N ARG A 184 27.36 -4.97 6.52
CA ARG A 184 28.25 -4.39 7.52
C ARG A 184 28.63 -5.38 8.63
N ALA A 185 27.70 -6.21 9.10
CA ALA A 185 27.99 -7.21 10.13
C ALA A 185 29.03 -8.23 9.63
N VAL A 186 28.90 -8.66 8.38
CA VAL A 186 29.85 -9.54 7.69
C VAL A 186 31.24 -8.88 7.58
N GLU A 187 31.31 -7.60 7.20
CA GLU A 187 32.59 -6.88 7.09
C GLU A 187 33.36 -6.77 8.41
N VAL A 188 32.66 -6.59 9.53
CA VAL A 188 33.29 -6.36 10.85
C VAL A 188 33.60 -7.65 11.61
N GLY A 189 33.35 -8.82 11.01
CA GLY A 189 33.52 -10.12 11.67
C GLY A 189 32.59 -10.29 12.88
N VAL A 190 31.42 -9.64 12.86
CA VAL A 190 30.29 -10.09 13.69
C VAL A 190 29.75 -11.26 12.90
N ASP A 191 30.41 -12.39 13.07
CA ASP A 191 30.13 -13.60 12.33
C ASP A 191 28.70 -14.03 12.63
N ARG A 192 27.81 -13.66 11.69
CA ARG A 192 26.82 -14.56 11.10
C ARG A 192 26.00 -15.39 12.08
N GLY A 193 25.71 -14.80 13.23
CA GLY A 193 24.55 -15.08 14.05
C GLY A 193 23.38 -14.20 13.65
N LEU A 194 23.12 -14.01 12.35
CA LEU A 194 22.09 -13.07 11.93
C LEU A 194 20.72 -13.74 11.88
N TRP A 195 19.74 -13.23 12.62
CA TRP A 195 18.34 -13.65 12.51
C TRP A 195 17.50 -12.52 11.94
N LEU A 196 16.81 -12.79 10.83
CA LEU A 196 15.73 -11.93 10.33
C LEU A 196 14.40 -12.63 10.60
N LEU A 197 13.55 -12.07 11.45
CA LEU A 197 12.29 -12.70 11.86
C LEU A 197 11.12 -12.17 11.04
N GLU A 198 10.34 -13.01 10.34
CA GLU A 198 9.05 -12.55 9.82
C GLU A 198 8.04 -12.36 10.96
N ASN A 199 7.42 -11.19 11.06
CA ASN A 199 6.30 -10.97 11.98
C ASN A 199 5.08 -11.77 11.51
N GLY A 200 5.00 -13.01 11.96
CA GLY A 200 3.85 -13.90 11.86
C GLY A 200 3.77 -14.88 13.03
N VAL A 201 4.85 -15.01 13.81
CA VAL A 201 4.82 -15.69 15.10
C VAL A 201 4.50 -14.61 16.14
N GLU A 202 3.26 -14.55 16.60
CA GLU A 202 3.02 -14.14 17.99
C GLU A 202 3.87 -15.11 18.80
N LEU A 203 5.10 -14.69 19.18
CA LEU A 203 6.00 -15.51 19.97
C LEU A 203 5.21 -15.88 21.22
N SER A 204 4.71 -17.12 21.25
CA SER A 204 3.94 -17.70 22.35
C SER A 204 4.77 -17.91 23.61
N TRP A 205 5.96 -17.31 23.65
CA TRP A 205 6.72 -16.96 24.84
C TRP A 205 6.53 -15.45 25.02
N GLY A 206 5.43 -15.09 25.68
CA GLY A 206 4.83 -13.77 25.64
C GLY A 206 5.68 -12.66 26.22
N CYS A 207 6.64 -12.13 25.47
CA CYS A 207 7.33 -10.88 25.76
C CYS A 207 7.13 -9.87 24.62
N ILE A 208 6.43 -8.76 24.90
CA ILE A 208 6.19 -7.68 23.94
C ILE A 208 7.12 -6.51 24.29
N TRP A 209 8.03 -6.17 23.36
CA TRP A 209 8.86 -4.98 23.51
C TRP A 209 8.07 -3.71 23.15
N HIS A 210 7.98 -2.76 24.09
CA HIS A 210 7.23 -1.52 23.90
C HIS A 210 8.18 -0.37 23.54
N PRO A 211 8.28 0.05 22.26
CA PRO A 211 9.24 1.06 21.80
C PRO A 211 9.08 2.43 22.48
N PHE A 212 7.86 2.78 22.89
CA PHE A 212 7.58 4.05 23.56
C PHE A 212 8.00 4.10 25.04
N PHE A 213 8.09 2.94 25.69
CA PHE A 213 8.38 2.84 27.12
C PHE A 213 9.75 2.22 27.41
N ASN A 214 10.46 1.79 26.36
CA ASN A 214 11.78 1.16 26.40
C ASN A 214 11.88 0.08 27.49
N HIS A 215 10.83 -0.73 27.61
CA HIS A 215 10.75 -1.82 28.57
C HIS A 215 10.14 -3.06 27.91
N LEU A 216 10.54 -4.22 28.43
CA LEU A 216 10.06 -5.53 28.01
C LEU A 216 8.95 -5.98 28.97
N THR A 217 7.75 -6.21 28.45
CA THR A 217 6.65 -6.79 29.24
C THR A 217 6.55 -8.27 28.90
N CYS A 218 6.78 -9.14 29.89
CA CYS A 218 6.58 -10.58 29.75
C CYS A 218 5.32 -11.04 30.50
N ARG A 219 4.52 -11.92 29.90
CA ARG A 219 3.39 -12.65 30.51
C ARG A 219 3.85 -13.97 31.09
#